data_AF-A0A3B0WIX8-F1
#
_entry.id   AF-A0A3B0WIX8-F1
#
_cell.length_a   1.000
_cell.length_b   1.000
_cell.length_c   1.000
_cell.angle_alpha   90.00
_cell.angle_beta   90.00
_cell.angle_gamma   90.00
#
_symmetry.space_group_name_H-M   'P 1'
#
loop_
_entity.id
_entity.type
_entity.pdbx_description
1 polymer ?
#
loop_
_entity_poly.entity_id
_entity_poly.type
_entity_poly.pdbx_seq_one_letter_code
_entity_poly.pdbx_strand_id
1 'polypeptide(L)' 'MTTARKLLVSLEDTPYYHCHVRCVRRAFLCGDDKYSGANYDHRREWIKEKIMTQIDIFAIDCCAYAVMSN' A
#
# COMPACT_ATOMS: atom_id res chain seq x y z
N MET A 1 -18.12 15.71 2.09
CA MET A 1 -18.48 15.19 3.43
C MET A 1 -17.64 13.95 3.71
N THR A 2 -17.21 13.75 4.96
CA THR A 2 -16.49 12.54 5.38
C THR A 2 -17.47 11.40 5.60
N THR A 3 -17.25 10.25 4.96
CA THR A 3 -18.07 9.04 5.16
C THR A 3 -17.54 8.25 6.36
N ALA A 4 -18.44 7.75 7.20
CA ALA A 4 -18.06 6.90 8.33
C ALA A 4 -17.40 5.59 7.83
N ARG A 5 -16.34 5.12 8.49
CA ARG A 5 -15.58 3.93 8.06
C ARG A 5 -16.45 2.69 7.85
N LYS A 6 -17.46 2.48 8.70
CA LYS A 6 -18.40 1.35 8.58
C LYS A 6 -19.24 1.37 7.31
N LEU A 7 -19.33 2.51 6.63
CA LEU A 7 -20.07 2.69 5.38
C LEU A 7 -19.15 2.67 4.15
N LEU A 8 -17.84 2.50 4.34
CA LEU A 8 -16.86 2.39 3.24
C LEU A 8 -16.74 0.97 2.70
N VAL A 9 -17.17 -0.03 3.47
CA VAL A 9 -17.03 -1.45 3.18
C VAL A 9 -18.40 -2.10 3.33
N SER A 10 -18.85 -2.78 2.29
CA SER A 10 -20.09 -3.56 2.20
C SER A 10 -19.77 -5.00 1.80
N LEU A 11 -19.81 -5.91 2.77
CA LEU A 11 -19.55 -7.33 2.52
C LEU A 11 -20.68 -8.00 1.72
N GLU A 12 -21.87 -7.40 1.70
CA GLU A 12 -23.02 -7.87 0.91
C GLU A 12 -22.80 -7.63 -0.58
N ASP A 13 -22.20 -6.48 -0.95
CA ASP A 13 -21.98 -6.11 -2.35
C ASP A 13 -20.77 -6.83 -2.96
N THR A 14 -19.64 -6.82 -2.23
CA THR A 14 -18.41 -7.47 -2.67
C THR A 14 -17.47 -7.75 -1.49
N PRO A 15 -16.87 -8.96 -1.41
CA PRO A 15 -15.78 -9.21 -0.48
C PRO A 15 -14.43 -8.67 -0.99
N TYR A 16 -14.35 -8.20 -2.24
CA TYR A 16 -13.12 -7.72 -2.87
C TYR A 16 -13.04 -6.20 -2.89
N TYR A 17 -11.93 -5.66 -2.38
CA TYR A 17 -11.65 -4.23 -2.35
C TYR A 17 -10.27 -3.93 -2.94
N HIS A 18 -10.22 -2.97 -3.87
CA HIS A 18 -8.96 -2.41 -4.34
C HIS A 18 -8.56 -1.22 -3.44
N CYS A 19 -7.55 -1.45 -2.61
CA CYS A 19 -6.95 -0.43 -1.76
C CYS A 19 -5.67 0.10 -2.38
N HIS A 20 -5.50 1.43 -2.38
CA HIS A 20 -4.24 2.08 -2.76
C HIS A 20 -3.84 3.11 -1.70
N VAL A 21 -2.54 3.33 -1.57
CA VAL A 21 -1.99 4.42 -0.75
C VAL A 21 -0.92 5.13 -1.55
N ARG A 22 -0.82 6.45 -1.38
CA ARG A 22 0.25 7.25 -1.96
C ARG A 22 1.13 7.81 -0.86
N CYS A 23 2.43 7.83 -1.13
CA CYS A 23 3.40 8.47 -0.27
C CYS A 23 3.14 9.98 -0.20
N VAL A 24 3.52 10.60 0.91
CA VAL A 24 3.58 12.06 0.96
C VAL A 24 4.64 12.59 -0.01
N ARG A 25 4.48 13.86 -0.43
CA ARG A 25 5.37 14.50 -1.40
C ARG A 25 6.83 14.40 -0.93
N ARG A 26 7.73 13.93 -1.82
CA ARG A 26 9.19 13.78 -1.59
C ARG A 26 9.59 12.75 -0.51
N ALA A 27 8.77 11.73 -0.25
CA ALA A 27 9.16 10.64 0.65
C ALA A 27 10.11 9.60 0.01
N PHE A 28 10.07 9.44 -1.33
CA PHE A 28 10.90 8.51 -2.11
C PHE A 28 11.07 7.12 -1.45
N LEU A 29 9.98 6.36 -1.36
CA LEU A 29 10.01 5.02 -0.76
C LEU A 29 10.68 3.99 -1.67
N CYS A 30 10.51 4.11 -2.99
CA CYS A 30 11.12 3.24 -4.00
C CYS A 30 11.50 4.03 -5.26
N GLY A 31 12.49 3.56 -6.01
CA GLY A 31 13.03 4.21 -7.20
C GLY A 31 14.03 5.33 -6.92
N ASP A 32 14.33 6.09 -7.98
CA ASP A 32 15.33 7.15 -7.97
C ASP A 32 14.76 8.50 -7.52
N ASP A 33 15.35 9.08 -6.48
CA ASP A 33 15.15 10.48 -6.13
C ASP A 33 16.00 11.36 -7.05
N LYS A 34 15.34 12.06 -7.99
CA LYS A 34 15.99 12.98 -8.93
C LYS A 34 16.67 14.18 -8.26
N TYR A 35 16.33 14.49 -7.01
CA TYR A 35 16.91 15.63 -6.30
C TYR A 35 18.23 15.26 -5.61
N SER A 36 18.27 14.14 -4.88
CA SER A 36 19.48 13.65 -4.22
C SER A 36 20.35 12.74 -5.09
N GLY A 37 19.79 12.16 -6.16
CA GLY A 37 20.42 11.12 -6.96
C GLY A 37 20.43 9.73 -6.32
N ALA A 38 19.79 9.55 -5.16
CA ALA A 38 19.76 8.29 -4.45
C ALA A 38 18.68 7.34 -5.00
N ASN A 39 18.98 6.03 -5.04
CA ASN A 39 18.00 4.99 -5.34
C ASN A 39 17.54 4.29 -4.05
N TYR A 40 16.21 4.16 -3.90
CA TYR A 40 15.58 3.57 -2.72
C TYR A 40 14.92 2.20 -2.96
N ASP A 41 15.19 1.53 -4.09
CA ASP A 41 14.57 0.23 -4.39
C ASP A 41 14.95 -0.88 -3.41
N HIS A 42 16.04 -0.73 -2.66
CA HIS A 42 16.40 -1.63 -1.56
C HIS A 42 15.31 -1.78 -0.48
N ARG A 43 14.38 -0.82 -0.39
CA ARG A 43 13.24 -0.86 0.56
C ARG A 43 12.06 -1.68 0.05
N ARG A 44 12.03 -2.05 -1.23
CA ARG A 44 10.89 -2.72 -1.86
C ARG A 44 10.55 -4.06 -1.20
N GLU A 45 11.57 -4.86 -0.87
CA GLU A 45 11.36 -6.15 -0.20
C GLU A 45 10.80 -5.94 1.22
N TRP A 46 11.35 -4.98 1.97
CA TRP A 46 10.83 -4.64 3.30
C TRP A 46 9.36 -4.19 3.26
N ILE A 47 8.96 -3.40 2.25
CA ILE A 47 7.55 -2.99 2.08
C ILE A 47 6.67 -4.21 1.80
N LYS A 48 7.12 -5.12 0.91
CA LYS A 48 6.40 -6.36 0.61
C LYS A 48 6.23 -7.22 1.87
N GLU A 49 7.30 -7.46 2.62
CA GLU A 49 7.26 -8.23 3.88
C GLU A 49 6.29 -7.59 4.88
N LYS A 50 6.27 -6.26 4.96
CA LYS A 50 5.35 -5.54 5.84
C LYS A 50 3.88 -5.73 5.43
N ILE A 51 3.60 -5.69 4.11
CA ILE A 51 2.26 -5.97 3.57
C ILE A 51 1.83 -7.39 3.92
N MET A 52 2.69 -8.39 3.69
CA MET A 52 2.37 -9.80 3.98
C MET A 52 2.12 -10.03 5.47
N THR A 53 2.97 -9.45 6.33
CA THR A 53 2.79 -9.54 7.79
C THR A 53 1.45 -8.94 8.24
N GLN A 54 1.00 -7.85 7.62
CA GLN A 54 -0.28 -7.23 7.95
C GLN A 54 -1.47 -8.06 7.49
N ILE A 55 -1.39 -8.64 6.29
CA ILE A 55 -2.38 -9.57 5.75
C ILE A 55 -2.62 -10.71 6.75
N ASP A 56 -1.53 -11.31 7.26
CA ASP A 56 -1.60 -12.37 8.27
C ASP A 56 -2.23 -11.88 9.59
N ILE A 57 -1.78 -10.73 10.12
CA ILE A 57 -2.28 -10.18 11.40
C ILE A 57 -3.79 -9.86 11.33
N PHE A 58 -4.25 -9.31 10.21
CA PHE A 58 -5.64 -8.91 10.04
C PHE A 58 -6.54 -10.03 9.54
N ALA A 59 -5.99 -11.23 9.28
CA ALA A 59 -6.71 -12.39 8.78
C ALA A 59 -7.55 -12.04 7.52
N ILE A 60 -6.91 -11.38 6.55
CA ILE A 60 -7.50 -11.04 5.25
C ILE A 60 -6.75 -11.76 4.13
N ASP A 61 -7.41 -11.98 2.99
CA ASP A 61 -6.75 -12.49 1.78
C ASP A 61 -6.31 -11.36 0.85
N CYS A 62 -5.16 -11.52 0.21
CA CYS A 62 -4.66 -10.58 -0.80
C CYS A 62 -4.65 -11.23 -2.18
N CYS A 63 -5.54 -10.78 -3.06
CA CYS A 63 -5.61 -11.28 -4.44
C CYS A 63 -4.41 -10.83 -5.27
N ALA A 64 -3.98 -9.58 -5.11
CA ALA A 64 -2.86 -8.98 -5.81
C ALA A 64 -2.37 -7.75 -5.06
N TYR A 65 -1.08 -7.44 -5.20
CA TYR A 65 -0.48 -6.21 -4.69
C TYR A 65 0.54 -5.65 -5.68
N ALA A 66 0.82 -4.36 -5.58
CA ALA A 66 1.88 -3.71 -6.33
C ALA A 66 2.59 -2.68 -5.43
N VAL A 67 3.92 -2.69 -5.48
CA VAL A 67 4.74 -1.61 -4.91
C VAL A 67 5.30 -0.83 -6.09
N MET A 68 4.99 0.45 -6.17
CA MET A 68 5.40 1.31 -7.29
C MET A 68 6.43 2.34 -6.81
N SER A 69 7.36 2.69 -7.70
CA SER A 69 8.28 3.80 -7.47
C SER A 69 7.53 5.13 -7.45
N ASN A 70 8.03 6.11 -6.69
CA ASN A 70 7.31 7.37 -6.43
C ASN A 70 8.21 8.61 -6.45
#